data_AF-A0A447L1Z2-F1
#
_entry.id   AF-A0A447L1Z2-F1
#
_cell.length_a   1.000
_cell.length_b   1.000
_cell.length_c   1.000
_cell.angle_alpha   90.00
_cell.angle_beta   90.00
_cell.angle_gamma   90.00
#
_symmetry.space_group_name_H-M   'P 1'
#
loop_
_entity.id
_entity.type
_entity.pdbx_description
1 polymer ?
#
loop_
_entity_poly.entity_id
_entity_poly.type
_entity_poly.pdbx_seq_one_letter_code
_entity_poly.pdbx_strand_id
1 'polypeptide(L)'
;MIIPALDLIDGNVVRLHQGDYGQQRDYGSDPLLRLQDYQQQGAQVLHLVDLTGAKDPTARQIPLLRKLLAGVNVPVQVGGGIRSQQDVEALLEAGASRVVIGSTAVKQPALVQSWFERYGADALVLALDVRINAEGSKAGSHQRLAGKFRRPVGTGG
;
A
#
# COMPACT_ATOMS: atom_id res chain seq x y z
N MET A 1 -4.41 6.72 18.10
CA MET A 1 -3.78 7.34 16.91
C MET A 1 -4.71 7.16 15.73
N ILE A 2 -4.97 8.23 14.99
CA ILE A 2 -5.70 8.21 13.72
C ILE A 2 -4.69 8.42 12.59
N ILE A 3 -4.79 7.63 11.52
CA ILE A 3 -3.94 7.77 10.32
C ILE A 3 -4.87 8.03 9.13
N PRO A 4 -5.06 9.29 8.72
CA PRO A 4 -5.81 9.63 7.51
C PRO A 4 -5.13 9.03 6.28
N ALA A 5 -5.93 8.53 5.35
CA ALA A 5 -5.45 7.88 4.12
C ALA A 5 -6.02 8.55 2.87
N LEU A 6 -5.19 8.73 1.85
CA LEU A 6 -5.64 9.08 0.49
C LEU A 6 -5.18 8.01 -0.49
N ASP A 7 -6.10 7.62 -1.38
CA ASP A 7 -5.80 6.77 -2.53
C ASP A 7 -5.66 7.66 -3.77
N LEU A 8 -4.63 7.42 -4.58
CA LEU A 8 -4.29 8.27 -5.72
C LEU A 8 -4.33 7.49 -7.04
N ILE A 9 -5.11 7.98 -8.01
CA ILE A 9 -5.07 7.54 -9.42
C ILE A 9 -4.82 8.76 -10.29
N ASP A 10 -3.72 8.73 -11.02
CA ASP A 10 -3.34 9.73 -12.03
C ASP A 10 -3.42 11.18 -11.49
N GLY A 11 -2.91 11.37 -10.27
CA GLY A 11 -2.91 12.64 -9.54
C GLY A 11 -4.18 12.97 -8.76
N ASN A 12 -5.26 12.24 -8.95
CA ASN A 12 -6.56 12.53 -8.35
C ASN A 12 -6.77 11.73 -7.07
N VAL A 13 -7.46 12.34 -6.10
CA VAL A 13 -7.88 11.68 -4.88
C VAL A 13 -9.13 10.87 -5.15
N VAL A 14 -9.05 9.57 -4.92
CA VAL A 14 -10.12 8.64 -5.26
C VAL A 14 -10.51 7.76 -4.09
N ARG A 15 -11.64 7.08 -4.23
CA ARG A 15 -12.00 5.91 -3.42
C ARG A 15 -12.51 4.81 -4.33
N LEU A 16 -11.96 3.62 -4.20
CA LEU A 16 -12.48 2.43 -4.88
C LEU A 16 -13.50 1.71 -4.00
N HIS A 17 -14.63 1.31 -4.57
CA HIS A 17 -15.54 0.40 -3.87
C HIS A 17 -14.93 -1.01 -3.86
N GLN A 18 -14.57 -1.51 -2.67
CA GLN A 18 -13.93 -2.83 -2.47
C GLN A 18 -12.65 -3.07 -3.32
N GLY A 19 -11.93 -2.00 -3.69
CA GLY A 19 -10.72 -2.09 -4.51
C GLY A 19 -11.00 -2.28 -6.01
N ASP A 20 -12.24 -2.13 -6.46
CA ASP A 20 -12.60 -2.21 -7.87
C ASP A 20 -12.33 -0.88 -8.59
N TYR A 21 -11.36 -0.88 -9.52
CA TYR A 21 -11.02 0.27 -10.36
C TYR A 21 -12.15 0.70 -11.29
N GLY A 22 -13.12 -0.19 -11.59
CA GLY A 22 -14.32 0.16 -12.35
C GLY A 22 -15.38 0.90 -11.51
N GLN A 23 -15.23 0.92 -10.18
CA GLN A 23 -16.16 1.57 -9.24
C GLN A 23 -15.43 2.64 -8.42
N GLN A 24 -14.93 3.64 -9.13
CA GLN A 24 -14.21 4.78 -8.57
C GLN A 24 -15.17 5.93 -8.23
N ARG A 25 -14.94 6.56 -7.07
CA ARG A 25 -15.47 7.88 -6.74
C ARG A 25 -14.33 8.89 -6.68
N ASP A 26 -14.46 9.98 -7.43
CA ASP A 26 -13.51 11.09 -7.46
C ASP A 26 -13.83 12.11 -6.34
N TYR A 27 -12.78 12.60 -5.68
CA TYR A 27 -12.83 13.63 -4.65
C TYR A 27 -12.00 14.87 -5.03
N GLY A 28 -11.53 14.97 -6.28
CA GLY A 28 -10.80 16.12 -6.81
C GLY A 28 -9.28 15.96 -6.80
N SER A 29 -8.61 17.00 -7.31
CA SER A 29 -7.22 16.93 -7.80
C SER A 29 -6.17 17.63 -6.92
N ASP A 30 -6.51 18.04 -5.70
CA ASP A 30 -5.54 18.67 -4.78
C ASP A 30 -5.25 17.79 -3.55
N PRO A 31 -4.49 16.69 -3.74
CA PRO A 31 -4.10 15.82 -2.63
C PRO A 31 -3.23 16.55 -1.60
N LEU A 32 -2.43 17.54 -2.00
CA LEU A 32 -1.55 18.25 -1.08
C LEU A 32 -2.36 19.04 -0.07
N LEU A 33 -3.34 19.81 -0.53
CA LEU A 33 -4.21 20.58 0.36
C LEU A 33 -4.90 19.68 1.38
N ARG A 34 -5.42 18.52 0.95
CA ARG A 34 -6.05 17.55 1.87
C ARG A 34 -5.08 17.00 2.91
N LEU A 35 -3.85 16.68 2.53
CA LEU A 35 -2.84 16.20 3.48
C LEU A 35 -2.47 17.27 4.51
N GLN A 36 -2.36 18.52 4.07
CA GLN A 36 -2.10 19.67 4.95
C GLN A 36 -3.27 19.92 5.90
N ASP A 37 -4.51 19.82 5.42
CA ASP A 37 -5.71 19.94 6.28
C ASP A 37 -5.72 18.86 7.36
N TYR A 38 -5.41 17.60 7.02
CA TYR A 38 -5.31 16.53 8.02
C TYR A 38 -4.21 16.79 9.05
N GLN A 39 -3.05 17.28 8.62
CA GLN A 39 -1.96 17.67 9.52
C GLN A 39 -2.42 18.79 10.47
N GLN A 40 -3.10 19.83 9.95
CA GLN A 40 -3.62 20.94 10.76
C GLN A 40 -4.65 20.47 11.80
N GLN A 41 -5.42 19.44 11.47
CA GLN A 41 -6.36 18.80 12.39
C GLN A 41 -5.69 17.86 13.42
N GLY A 42 -4.36 17.76 13.42
CA GLY A 42 -3.59 17.02 14.42
C GLY A 42 -3.20 15.60 14.01
N ALA A 43 -3.31 15.23 12.73
CA ALA A 43 -2.77 13.96 12.27
C ALA A 43 -1.25 13.90 12.46
N GLN A 44 -0.77 12.89 13.17
CA GLN A 44 0.67 12.69 13.46
C GLN A 44 1.36 11.79 12.42
N VAL A 45 0.58 11.04 11.64
CA VAL A 45 1.05 10.19 10.54
C VAL A 45 0.00 10.23 9.43
N LEU A 46 0.44 10.24 8.18
CA LEU A 46 -0.43 10.16 7.01
C LEU A 46 -0.16 8.89 6.22
N HIS A 47 -1.17 8.38 5.53
CA HIS A 47 -1.05 7.23 4.65
C HIS A 47 -1.42 7.60 3.21
N LEU A 48 -0.57 7.21 2.27
CA LEU A 48 -0.81 7.37 0.83
C LEU A 48 -0.76 6.01 0.14
N VAL A 49 -1.71 5.79 -0.77
CA VAL A 49 -1.71 4.61 -1.65
C VAL A 49 -1.65 5.07 -3.10
N ASP A 50 -0.55 4.76 -3.78
CA ASP A 50 -0.43 4.95 -5.22
C ASP A 50 -1.13 3.79 -5.95
N LEU A 51 -2.38 4.03 -6.36
CA LEU A 51 -3.16 3.02 -7.08
C LEU A 51 -2.79 2.93 -8.56
N THR A 52 -2.24 3.99 -9.16
CA THR A 52 -1.65 3.92 -10.52
C THR A 52 -0.47 2.96 -10.51
N GLY A 53 0.48 3.15 -9.58
CA GLY A 53 1.62 2.25 -9.37
C GLY A 53 1.22 0.84 -8.92
N ALA A 54 0.14 0.70 -8.15
CA ALA A 54 -0.41 -0.60 -7.77
C ALA A 54 -0.85 -1.42 -8.99
N LYS A 55 -1.52 -0.75 -9.94
CA LYS A 55 -1.99 -1.35 -11.19
C LYS A 55 -0.82 -1.63 -12.14
N ASP A 56 0.03 -0.63 -12.37
CA ASP A 56 1.22 -0.71 -13.21
C ASP A 56 2.44 -0.07 -12.50
N PRO A 57 3.43 -0.87 -12.06
CA PRO A 57 4.62 -0.37 -11.38
C PRO A 57 5.43 0.64 -12.20
N THR A 58 5.37 0.55 -13.53
CA THR A 58 6.11 1.47 -14.41
C THR A 58 5.47 2.86 -14.45
N ALA A 59 4.21 2.97 -14.05
CA ALA A 59 3.43 4.20 -13.98
C ALA A 59 3.39 4.80 -12.56
N ARG A 60 4.26 4.35 -11.64
CA ARG A 60 4.36 4.87 -10.27
C ARG A 60 4.54 6.39 -10.28
N GLN A 61 3.78 7.09 -9.44
CA GLN A 61 3.66 8.54 -9.47
C GLN A 61 4.78 9.26 -8.69
N ILE A 62 6.04 8.83 -8.85
CA ILE A 62 7.19 9.30 -8.04
C ILE A 62 7.32 10.84 -7.98
N PRO A 63 7.23 11.60 -9.10
CA PRO A 63 7.34 13.05 -9.04
C PRO A 63 6.23 13.71 -8.20
N LEU A 64 5.00 13.20 -8.30
CA LEU A 64 3.89 13.67 -7.50
C LEU A 64 4.10 13.32 -6.03
N LEU A 65 4.42 12.06 -5.71
CA LEU A 65 4.66 11.62 -4.34
C LEU A 65 5.74 12.46 -3.68
N ARG A 66 6.87 12.71 -4.36
CA ARG A 66 7.94 13.59 -3.84
C ARG A 66 7.42 14.99 -3.49
N LYS A 67 6.58 15.59 -4.35
CA LYS A 67 5.96 16.89 -4.08
C LYS A 67 5.03 16.85 -2.85
N LEU A 68 4.21 15.80 -2.72
CA LEU A 68 3.28 15.65 -1.59
C LEU A 68 4.01 15.47 -0.27
N LEU A 69 5.02 14.59 -0.26
CA LEU A 69 5.82 14.26 0.91
C LEU A 69 6.62 15.47 1.42
N ALA A 70 7.19 16.28 0.51
CA ALA A 70 7.87 17.52 0.86
C ALA A 70 6.92 18.64 1.35
N GLY A 71 5.61 18.51 1.10
CA GLY A 71 4.62 19.52 1.44
C GLY A 71 3.96 19.35 2.82
N VAL A 72 4.36 18.33 3.58
CA VAL A 72 3.91 18.06 4.95
C VAL A 72 5.10 17.83 5.88
N ASN A 73 4.91 18.08 7.17
CA ASN A 73 5.94 18.00 8.22
C ASN A 73 5.75 16.78 9.14
N VAL A 74 4.75 15.94 8.87
CA VAL A 74 4.48 14.71 9.62
C VAL A 74 4.89 13.49 8.80
N PRO A 75 5.33 12.40 9.45
CA PRO A 75 5.69 11.17 8.75
C PRO A 75 4.58 10.66 7.84
N VAL A 76 4.97 10.23 6.64
CA VAL A 76 4.03 9.66 5.65
C VAL A 76 4.47 8.25 5.29
N GLN A 77 3.53 7.31 5.36
CA GLN A 77 3.71 5.95 4.89
C GLN A 77 3.07 5.75 3.52
N VAL A 78 3.84 5.23 2.57
CA VAL A 78 3.41 5.09 1.17
C VAL A 78 3.32 3.63 0.77
N GLY A 79 2.17 3.23 0.25
CA GLY A 79 1.93 1.92 -0.37
C GLY A 79 1.55 2.03 -1.84
N GLY A 80 1.39 0.89 -2.50
CA GLY A 80 0.97 0.80 -3.89
C GLY A 80 1.93 -0.02 -4.75
N GLY A 81 1.64 -1.31 -4.90
CA GLY A 81 2.34 -2.16 -5.88
C GLY A 81 3.85 -2.31 -5.71
N ILE A 82 4.38 -2.33 -4.49
CA ILE A 82 5.83 -2.53 -4.25
C ILE A 82 6.22 -3.95 -4.68
N ARG A 83 7.05 -4.10 -5.71
CA ARG A 83 7.41 -5.40 -6.30
C ARG A 83 8.91 -5.66 -6.32
N SER A 84 9.72 -4.61 -6.19
CA SER A 84 11.18 -4.67 -6.27
C SER A 84 11.84 -3.86 -5.17
N GLN A 85 13.14 -4.09 -4.96
CA GLN A 85 13.94 -3.29 -4.05
C GLN A 85 14.01 -1.83 -4.51
N GLN A 86 14.08 -1.61 -5.82
CA GLN A 86 14.13 -0.28 -6.44
C GLN A 86 12.86 0.52 -6.14
N ASP A 87 11.70 -0.13 -6.04
CA ASP A 87 10.46 0.54 -5.60
C ASP A 87 10.59 1.08 -4.17
N VAL A 88 11.20 0.31 -3.28
CA VAL A 88 11.42 0.71 -1.88
C VAL A 88 12.39 1.90 -1.83
N GLU A 89 13.54 1.80 -2.52
CA GLU A 89 14.54 2.85 -2.59
C GLU A 89 13.93 4.15 -3.15
N ALA A 90 13.24 4.08 -4.28
CA ALA A 90 12.63 5.25 -4.92
C ALA A 90 11.61 5.97 -4.02
N LEU A 91 10.84 5.23 -3.20
CA LEU A 91 9.88 5.83 -2.27
C LEU A 91 10.56 6.45 -1.05
N LEU A 92 11.56 5.79 -0.47
CA LEU A 92 12.33 6.35 0.64
C LEU A 92 13.07 7.61 0.19
N GLU A 93 13.71 7.59 -0.98
CA GLU A 93 14.35 8.75 -1.61
C GLU A 93 13.37 9.87 -1.98
N ALA A 94 12.11 9.53 -2.26
CA ALA A 94 11.06 10.53 -2.45
C ALA A 94 10.59 11.20 -1.15
N GLY A 95 11.02 10.70 0.01
CA GLY A 95 10.71 11.25 1.34
C GLY A 95 9.67 10.44 2.12
N ALA A 96 9.32 9.22 1.69
CA ALA A 96 8.44 8.37 2.48
C ALA A 96 9.15 7.95 3.76
N SER A 97 8.50 8.15 4.91
CA SER A 97 9.05 7.69 6.19
C SER A 97 8.97 6.18 6.33
N ARG A 98 7.95 5.57 5.72
CA ARG A 98 7.79 4.11 5.65
C ARG A 98 7.23 3.66 4.31
N VAL A 99 7.65 2.48 3.86
CA VAL A 99 7.12 1.82 2.67
C VAL A 99 6.21 0.66 3.07
N VAL A 100 4.98 0.66 2.56
CA VAL A 100 3.94 -0.32 2.87
C VAL A 100 3.93 -1.42 1.79
N ILE A 101 4.23 -2.65 2.21
CA ILE A 101 4.40 -3.82 1.34
C ILE A 101 3.27 -4.81 1.60
N GLY A 102 2.47 -5.09 0.57
CA GLY A 102 1.36 -6.06 0.63
C GLY A 102 1.70 -7.37 -0.07
N SER A 103 1.15 -7.57 -1.27
CA SER A 103 1.23 -8.84 -2.02
C SER A 103 2.61 -9.47 -2.12
N THR A 104 3.68 -8.67 -2.22
CA THR A 104 5.05 -9.18 -2.39
C THR A 104 5.54 -9.89 -1.13
N ALA A 105 5.12 -9.45 0.07
CA ALA A 105 5.46 -10.13 1.32
C ALA A 105 4.87 -11.54 1.40
N VAL A 106 3.70 -11.75 0.80
CA VAL A 106 3.06 -13.07 0.74
C VAL A 106 3.67 -13.94 -0.36
N LYS A 107 3.95 -13.36 -1.53
CA LYS A 107 4.45 -14.10 -2.71
C LYS A 107 5.94 -14.43 -2.62
N GLN A 108 6.73 -13.55 -2.00
CA GLN A 108 8.19 -13.61 -1.96
C GLN A 108 8.71 -13.22 -0.56
N PRO A 109 8.38 -13.99 0.50
CA PRO A 109 8.71 -13.63 1.88
C PRO A 109 10.22 -13.47 2.12
N ALA A 110 11.06 -14.31 1.51
CA ALA A 110 12.52 -14.20 1.64
C ALA A 110 13.08 -12.90 1.03
N LEU A 111 12.49 -12.43 -0.07
CA LEU A 111 12.86 -11.14 -0.67
C LEU A 111 12.48 -9.98 0.25
N VAL A 112 11.28 -10.03 0.84
CA VAL A 112 10.86 -8.97 1.76
C VAL A 112 11.67 -9.02 3.06
N GLN A 113 12.04 -10.21 3.54
CA GLN A 113 12.95 -10.35 4.68
C GLN A 113 14.30 -9.67 4.41
N SER A 114 14.89 -9.83 3.22
CA SER A 114 16.15 -9.15 2.90
C SER A 114 16.01 -7.62 2.87
N TRP A 115 14.82 -7.10 2.57
CA TRP A 115 14.53 -5.67 2.70
C TRP A 115 14.46 -5.23 4.16
N PHE A 116 13.86 -6.02 5.05
CA PHE A 116 13.88 -5.74 6.50
C PHE A 116 15.31 -5.73 7.06
N GLU A 117 16.16 -6.65 6.62
CA GLU A 117 17.57 -6.68 7.01
C GLU A 117 18.34 -5.46 6.49
N ARG A 118 18.01 -4.97 5.29
CA ARG A 118 18.68 -3.83 4.65
C ARG A 118 18.22 -2.46 5.14
N TYR A 119 16.92 -2.25 5.29
CA TYR A 119 16.33 -0.93 5.60
C TYR A 119 15.89 -0.78 7.06
N GLY A 120 15.82 -1.87 7.81
CA GLY A 120 15.32 -1.90 9.18
C GLY A 120 13.79 -1.94 9.26
N ALA A 121 13.29 -2.42 10.40
CA ALA A 121 11.86 -2.59 10.65
C ALA A 121 11.09 -1.27 10.77
N ASP A 122 11.77 -0.17 11.12
CA ASP A 122 11.12 1.14 11.25
C ASP A 122 10.73 1.74 9.90
N ALA A 123 11.41 1.37 8.82
CA ALA A 123 11.18 1.88 7.47
C ALA A 123 10.13 1.09 6.67
N LEU A 124 9.70 -0.09 7.14
CA LEU A 124 8.83 -1.00 6.39
C LEU A 124 7.58 -1.37 7.18
N VAL A 125 6.44 -1.44 6.47
CA VAL A 125 5.16 -1.88 7.03
C VAL A 125 4.62 -3.03 6.19
N LEU A 126 4.17 -4.11 6.82
CA LEU A 126 3.47 -5.20 6.13
C LEU A 126 1.97 -4.93 6.10
N ALA A 127 1.38 -4.86 4.90
CA ALA A 127 -0.07 -4.81 4.72
C ALA A 127 -0.62 -6.23 4.52
N LEU A 128 -1.46 -6.68 5.46
CA LEU A 128 -2.06 -8.01 5.45
C LEU A 128 -3.58 -7.92 5.33
N ASP A 129 -4.05 -7.95 4.09
CA ASP A 129 -5.49 -7.98 3.82
C ASP A 129 -6.01 -9.42 3.84
N VAL A 130 -6.97 -9.66 4.74
CA VAL A 130 -7.57 -10.98 4.97
C VAL A 130 -9.05 -10.95 4.62
N ARG A 131 -9.50 -11.94 3.86
CA ARG A 131 -10.93 -12.25 3.73
C ARG A 131 -11.23 -13.48 4.57
N ILE A 132 -12.18 -13.34 5.49
CA ILE A 132 -12.67 -14.45 6.31
C ILE A 132 -13.97 -14.92 5.68
N ASN A 133 -14.04 -16.19 5.30
CA ASN A 133 -15.26 -16.77 4.75
C ASN A 133 -16.27 -17.11 5.86
N ALA A 134 -17.47 -17.54 5.47
CA ALA A 134 -18.55 -17.87 6.41
C ALA A 134 -18.20 -19.02 7.37
N GLU A 135 -17.27 -19.91 6.98
CA GLU A 135 -16.77 -20.99 7.84
C GLU A 135 -15.58 -20.58 8.72
N GLY A 136 -15.21 -19.30 8.75
CA GLY A 136 -14.07 -18.79 9.55
C GLY A 136 -12.68 -19.04 8.94
N SER A 137 -12.60 -19.61 7.75
CA SER A 137 -11.35 -19.82 7.02
C SER A 137 -10.84 -18.51 6.41
N LYS A 138 -9.53 -18.28 6.57
CA LYS A 138 -8.85 -17.06 6.11
C LYS A 138 -8.19 -17.29 4.75
N ALA A 139 -8.56 -16.48 3.75
CA ALA A 139 -7.86 -16.40 2.47
C ALA A 139 -7.25 -15.01 2.30
N GLY A 140 -5.98 -14.94 1.88
CA GLY A 140 -5.32 -13.67 1.51
C GLY A 140 -6.02 -13.05 0.31
N SER A 141 -6.32 -11.74 0.37
CA SER A 141 -7.23 -11.09 -0.56
C SER A 141 -6.58 -10.56 -1.85
N HIS A 142 -5.25 -10.61 -1.97
CA HIS A 142 -4.52 -9.98 -3.07
C HIS A 142 -4.59 -10.81 -4.35
N GLN A 143 -5.70 -10.60 -5.08
CA GLN A 143 -6.12 -11.22 -6.33
C GLN A 143 -6.44 -12.70 -6.18
N ARG A 144 -7.40 -13.20 -6.96
CA ARG A 144 -7.67 -14.63 -7.14
C ARG A 144 -6.41 -15.47 -6.92
N LEU A 145 -6.42 -16.31 -5.88
CA LEU A 145 -5.77 -17.61 -5.90
C LEU A 145 -6.36 -18.39 -7.10
N ALA A 146 -5.95 -18.03 -8.31
CA ALA A 146 -6.16 -18.84 -9.48
C ALA A 146 -5.27 -20.08 -9.32
N GLY A 147 -5.83 -21.09 -8.65
CA GLY A 147 -5.33 -22.44 -8.61
C GLY A 147 -4.36 -22.76 -7.48
N LYS A 148 -4.77 -23.68 -6.61
CA LYS A 148 -3.94 -24.53 -5.73
C LYS A 148 -3.46 -23.91 -4.42
N PHE A 149 -4.37 -23.88 -3.45
CA PHE A 149 -4.07 -24.41 -2.12
C PHE A 149 -5.29 -25.19 -1.60
N ARG A 150 -5.51 -26.39 -2.15
CA ARG A 150 -6.15 -27.48 -1.40
C ARG A 150 -5.02 -28.40 -0.96
N ARG A 151 -4.69 -28.42 0.33
CA ARG A 151 -4.00 -29.58 0.91
C ARG A 151 -5.00 -30.74 0.88
N PRO A 152 -4.61 -31.96 0.47
CA PRO A 152 -5.46 -33.12 0.70
C PRO A 152 -5.59 -33.30 2.21
N VAL A 153 -6.83 -33.34 2.68
CA VAL A 153 -7.14 -33.90 4.00
C VAL A 153 -6.81 -35.38 3.88
N GLY A 154 -5.71 -35.80 4.49
CA GLY A 154 -5.39 -37.23 4.61
C GLY A 154 -6.47 -37.88 5.47
N THR A 155 -7.28 -38.74 4.87
CA THR A 155 -8.07 -39.72 5.60
C THR A 155 -7.10 -40.77 6.12
N GLY A 156 -6.85 -40.75 7.43
CA GLY A 156 -6.16 -41.84 8.10
C GLY A 156 -6.99 -43.12 8.02
N GLY A 157 -6.33 -44.20 7.61
CA GLY A 157 -6.70 -45.59 7.87
C GLY A 157 -5.58 -46.24 8.65
#